data_AF-A0A963RGT4-F1
#
_entry.id   AF-A0A963RGT4-F1
#
_cell.length_a   1.000
_cell.length_b   1.000
_cell.length_c   1.000
_cell.angle_alpha   90.00
_cell.angle_beta   90.00
_cell.angle_gamma   90.00
#
_symmetry.space_group_name_H-M   'P 1'
#
loop_
_entity.id
_entity.type
_entity.pdbx_description
1 polymer ?
#
loop_
_entity_poly.entity_id
_entity_poly.type
_entity_poly.pdbx_seq_one_letter_code
_entity_poly.pdbx_strand_id
1 'polypeptide(L)'
;MATVSAERESAISHTGDASPEAVVVRFAGDSGDGMQLTGGQFTLSTALAGNDLATFPDFPAEIRAPQGTLFGVSAFQINFGSQEITTAGDAPDVLVAMNPAALKTNLSALKPGGLIIADTGEFSKRNLDKAKYDANPIEDGSLAKWDVLAFDISALTIEAVKPFGLGNKEALRCKNMWT
;
A
#
# COMPACT_ATOMS: atom_id res chain seq x y z
N MET A 1 -47.22 1.72 -25.12
CA MET A 1 -47.17 0.65 -24.09
C MET A 1 -46.64 -0.60 -24.77
N ALA A 2 -45.66 -1.28 -24.15
CA ALA A 2 -44.80 -2.36 -24.67
C ALA A 2 -43.44 -1.92 -25.26
N THR A 3 -42.48 -1.68 -24.36
CA THR A 3 -41.04 -1.68 -24.65
C THR A 3 -40.55 -3.12 -24.49
N VAL A 4 -39.92 -3.67 -25.53
CA VAL A 4 -39.37 -5.04 -25.52
C VAL A 4 -37.99 -5.02 -24.87
N SER A 5 -37.83 -5.93 -23.92
CA SER A 5 -36.65 -6.27 -23.15
C SER A 5 -35.47 -6.74 -24.01
N ALA A 6 -34.27 -6.32 -23.64
CA ALA A 6 -33.02 -7.03 -23.91
C ALA A 6 -31.97 -6.58 -22.89
N GLU A 7 -32.04 -7.11 -21.67
CA GLU A 7 -30.94 -7.04 -20.71
C GLU A 7 -29.83 -7.97 -21.22
N ARG A 8 -28.68 -7.38 -21.55
CA ARG A 8 -27.43 -8.13 -21.73
C ARG A 8 -26.88 -8.44 -20.35
N GLU A 9 -27.13 -9.65 -19.85
CA GLU A 9 -26.35 -10.22 -18.77
C GLU A 9 -24.92 -10.49 -19.28
N SER A 10 -23.99 -9.65 -18.86
CA SER A 10 -22.55 -9.89 -19.00
C SER A 10 -22.16 -10.94 -17.97
N ALA A 11 -22.07 -12.19 -18.40
CA ALA A 11 -21.50 -13.28 -17.60
C ALA A 11 -20.02 -12.97 -17.27
N ILE A 12 -19.76 -12.52 -16.04
CA ILE A 12 -18.42 -12.52 -15.47
C ILE A 12 -18.07 -13.97 -15.19
N SER A 13 -17.25 -14.56 -16.05
CA SER A 13 -16.67 -15.87 -15.79
C SER A 13 -15.64 -15.74 -14.66
N HIS A 14 -16.01 -16.11 -13.44
CA HIS A 14 -15.05 -16.37 -12.37
C HIS A 14 -14.22 -17.59 -12.75
N THR A 15 -13.08 -17.35 -13.40
CA THR A 15 -12.04 -18.35 -13.57
C THR A 15 -11.47 -18.71 -12.20
N GLY A 16 -11.86 -19.88 -11.68
CA GLY A 16 -11.18 -20.65 -10.63
C GLY A 16 -10.53 -19.85 -9.51
N ASP A 17 -11.31 -19.56 -8.47
CA ASP A 17 -10.85 -18.95 -7.22
C ASP A 17 -10.02 -19.97 -6.41
N ALA A 18 -8.76 -20.16 -6.80
CA ALA A 18 -7.77 -20.72 -5.90
C ALA A 18 -7.27 -19.56 -5.03
N SER A 19 -7.86 -19.41 -3.84
CA SER A 19 -7.35 -18.47 -2.85
C SER A 19 -5.85 -18.72 -2.65
N PRO A 20 -4.99 -17.70 -2.81
CA PRO A 20 -3.54 -17.90 -2.68
C PRO A 20 -3.22 -18.47 -1.30
N GLU A 21 -2.35 -19.49 -1.26
CA GLU A 21 -1.99 -20.19 -0.03
C GLU A 21 -1.17 -19.32 0.93
N ALA A 22 -0.50 -18.30 0.38
CA ALA A 22 0.22 -17.26 1.10
C ALA A 22 0.22 -15.96 0.28
N VAL A 23 0.27 -14.82 0.97
CA VAL A 23 0.31 -13.48 0.37
C VAL A 23 1.40 -12.66 1.03
N VAL A 24 2.21 -11.98 0.21
CA VAL A 24 3.27 -11.08 0.66
C VAL A 24 2.79 -9.63 0.51
N VAL A 25 2.67 -8.93 1.64
CA VAL A 25 2.29 -7.51 1.69
C VAL A 25 3.48 -6.69 2.15
N ARG A 26 3.77 -5.60 1.45
CA ARG A 26 4.80 -4.63 1.82
C ARG A 26 4.20 -3.24 2.05
N PHE A 27 4.32 -2.75 3.28
CA PHE A 27 4.00 -1.38 3.65
C PHE A 27 5.25 -0.52 3.49
N ALA A 28 5.15 0.59 2.75
CA ALA A 28 6.29 1.47 2.47
C ALA A 28 5.92 2.94 2.66
N GLY A 29 6.83 3.69 3.29
CA GLY A 29 6.66 5.09 3.63
C GLY A 29 7.99 5.71 4.07
N ASP A 30 7.98 6.94 4.56
CA ASP A 30 9.21 7.55 5.08
C ASP A 30 9.56 6.98 6.46
N SER A 31 10.84 6.94 6.76
CA SER A 31 11.35 6.62 8.09
C SER A 31 10.81 7.60 9.12
N GLY A 32 10.25 7.07 10.21
CA GLY A 32 9.61 7.86 11.26
C GLY A 32 8.10 8.11 11.05
N ASP A 33 7.54 7.76 9.89
CA ASP A 33 6.09 7.91 9.66
C ASP A 33 5.26 6.81 10.33
N GLY A 34 5.89 5.70 10.73
CA GLY A 34 5.23 4.63 11.51
C GLY A 34 4.98 3.34 10.75
N MET A 35 5.67 3.06 9.64
CA MET A 35 5.56 1.80 8.88
C MET A 35 5.72 0.56 9.75
N GLN A 36 6.63 0.62 10.74
CA GLN A 36 6.86 -0.50 11.66
C GLN A 36 5.75 -0.68 12.68
N LEU A 37 5.07 0.40 13.06
CA LEU A 37 3.91 0.33 13.93
C LEU A 37 2.74 -0.33 13.19
N THR A 38 2.46 0.12 11.96
CA THR A 38 1.43 -0.48 11.10
C THR A 38 1.73 -1.95 10.81
N GLY A 39 2.96 -2.26 10.39
CA GLY A 39 3.41 -3.64 10.18
C GLY A 39 3.25 -4.52 11.42
N GLY A 40 3.58 -4.00 12.60
CA GLY A 40 3.38 -4.68 13.88
C GLY A 40 1.90 -4.93 14.21
N GLN A 41 1.01 -3.95 13.98
CA GLN A 41 -0.43 -4.13 14.17
C GLN A 41 -1.01 -5.14 13.18
N PHE A 42 -0.58 -5.10 11.92
CA PHE A 42 -0.99 -6.06 10.92
C PHE A 42 -0.53 -7.48 11.27
N THR A 43 0.72 -7.62 11.74
CA THR A 43 1.27 -8.88 12.24
C THR A 43 0.45 -9.44 13.40
N LEU A 44 0.12 -8.60 14.39
CA LEU A 44 -0.71 -9.00 15.52
C LEU A 44 -2.09 -9.49 15.06
N SER A 45 -2.77 -8.71 14.22
CA SER A 45 -4.08 -9.08 13.67
C SER A 45 -4.03 -10.39 12.87
N THR A 46 -2.96 -10.59 12.09
CA THR A 46 -2.73 -11.80 11.30
C THR A 46 -2.54 -13.03 12.17
N ALA A 47 -1.75 -12.91 13.25
CA ALA A 47 -1.55 -13.98 14.22
C ALA A 47 -2.83 -14.31 14.99
N LEU A 48 -3.60 -13.28 15.39
CA LEU A 48 -4.90 -13.46 16.05
C LEU A 48 -5.94 -14.13 15.15
N ALA A 49 -5.85 -13.94 13.83
CA ALA A 49 -6.65 -14.64 12.84
C ALA A 49 -6.22 -16.10 12.62
N GLY A 50 -5.12 -16.54 13.22
CA GLY A 50 -4.63 -17.92 13.15
C GLY A 50 -3.82 -18.26 11.90
N ASN A 51 -3.38 -17.25 11.14
CA ASN A 51 -2.50 -17.47 9.99
C ASN A 51 -1.05 -17.66 10.48
N ASP A 52 -0.30 -18.51 9.79
CA ASP A 52 1.15 -18.52 9.95
C ASP A 52 1.76 -17.34 9.18
N LEU A 53 2.89 -16.84 9.65
CA LEU A 53 3.49 -15.63 9.12
C LEU A 53 5.00 -15.54 9.33
N ALA A 54 5.65 -14.79 8.46
CA ALA A 54 7.01 -14.30 8.65
C ALA A 54 7.10 -12.83 8.23
N THR A 55 7.90 -12.06 8.96
CA THR A 55 8.02 -10.62 8.76
C THR A 55 9.45 -10.22 8.44
N PHE A 56 9.60 -9.09 7.77
CA PHE A 56 10.88 -8.48 7.47
C PHE A 56 10.77 -6.95 7.57
N PRO A 57 11.26 -6.35 8.65
CA PRO A 57 11.36 -4.89 8.75
C PRO A 57 12.56 -4.39 7.93
N ASP A 58 12.35 -3.39 7.08
CA ASP A 58 13.36 -2.80 6.21
C ASP A 58 13.57 -1.32 6.55
N PHE A 59 14.83 -0.97 6.86
CA PHE A 59 15.21 0.34 7.34
C PHE A 59 16.27 0.95 6.41
N PRO A 60 16.13 2.24 6.05
CA PRO A 60 17.16 2.92 5.30
C PRO A 60 18.43 3.06 6.16
N ALA A 61 19.58 3.08 5.50
CA ALA A 61 20.86 3.35 6.16
C ALA A 61 20.96 4.80 6.69
N GLU A 62 20.17 5.72 6.14
CA GLU A 62 20.20 7.13 6.49
C GLU A 62 19.30 7.43 7.70
N ILE A 63 19.92 7.83 8.82
CA ILE A 63 19.22 8.05 10.10
C ILE A 63 18.28 9.26 10.05
N ARG A 64 18.56 10.28 9.21
CA ARG A 64 17.72 11.49 9.06
C ARG A 64 17.64 11.97 7.62
N ALA A 65 17.17 11.10 6.73
CA ALA A 65 16.91 11.51 5.37
C ALA A 65 15.81 12.60 5.35
N PRO A 66 15.88 13.59 4.44
CA PRO A 66 14.79 14.53 4.25
C PRO A 66 13.51 13.77 3.87
N GLN A 67 12.38 14.11 4.49
CA GLN A 67 11.07 13.51 4.18
C GLN A 67 10.73 13.63 2.69
N GLY A 68 10.15 12.57 2.13
CA GLY A 68 9.77 12.41 0.72
C GLY A 68 10.95 12.12 -0.22
N THR A 69 12.12 11.73 0.31
CA THR A 69 13.28 11.36 -0.52
C THR A 69 13.51 9.86 -0.52
N LEU A 70 14.13 9.36 -1.60
CA LEU A 70 14.35 7.92 -1.79
C LEU A 70 15.22 7.27 -0.70
N PHE A 71 16.19 8.01 -0.16
CA PHE A 71 17.10 7.53 0.89
C PHE A 71 16.43 7.36 2.25
N GLY A 72 15.26 7.97 2.45
CA GLY A 72 14.52 7.93 3.71
C GLY A 72 13.42 6.89 3.74
N VAL A 73 13.22 6.13 2.66
CA VAL A 73 12.15 5.14 2.58
C VAL A 73 12.43 3.98 3.53
N SER A 74 11.44 3.64 4.34
CA SER A 74 11.40 2.46 5.18
C SER A 74 10.22 1.59 4.77
N ALA A 75 10.34 0.28 4.96
CA ALA A 75 9.27 -0.64 4.68
C ALA A 75 9.10 -1.69 5.78
N PHE A 76 7.94 -2.32 5.80
CA PHE A 76 7.66 -3.52 6.57
C PHE A 76 7.02 -4.53 5.64
N GLN A 77 7.60 -5.72 5.54
CA GLN A 77 7.05 -6.81 4.78
C GLN A 77 6.51 -7.89 5.71
N ILE A 78 5.37 -8.46 5.33
CA ILE A 78 4.78 -9.64 5.95
C ILE A 78 4.39 -10.62 4.86
N ASN A 79 4.77 -11.87 5.03
CA ASN A 79 4.22 -13.00 4.31
C ASN A 79 3.33 -13.77 5.27
N PHE A 80 2.09 -14.06 4.89
CA PHE A 80 1.16 -14.79 5.74
C PHE A 80 0.25 -15.69 4.92
N GLY A 81 -0.19 -16.79 5.51
CA GLY A 81 -0.97 -17.79 4.80
C GLY A 81 -1.59 -18.84 5.72
N SER A 82 -2.33 -19.77 5.11
CA SER A 82 -2.97 -20.89 5.79
C SER A 82 -2.03 -22.09 5.99
N GLN A 83 -0.88 -22.08 5.32
CA GLN A 83 0.18 -23.08 5.44
C GLN A 83 1.38 -22.53 6.20
N GLU A 84 2.33 -23.42 6.53
CA GLU A 84 3.58 -23.05 7.19
C GLU A 84 4.38 -22.01 6.38
N ILE A 85 4.73 -20.89 7.01
CA ILE A 85 5.49 -19.78 6.43
C ILE A 85 6.85 -19.67 7.10
N THR A 86 7.91 -20.02 6.37
CA THR A 86 9.28 -19.98 6.89
C THR A 86 10.10 -18.80 6.36
N THR A 87 9.56 -18.01 5.43
CA THR A 87 10.23 -16.86 4.81
C THR A 87 9.31 -15.66 4.69
N ALA A 88 9.86 -14.46 4.78
CA ALA A 88 9.10 -13.22 4.56
C ALA A 88 8.69 -12.99 3.09
N GLY A 89 9.05 -13.89 2.17
CA GLY A 89 8.77 -13.80 0.73
C GLY A 89 9.77 -12.91 -0.03
N ASP A 90 10.06 -13.28 -1.28
CA ASP A 90 11.04 -12.54 -2.10
C ASP A 90 10.44 -11.27 -2.74
N ALA A 91 9.24 -11.40 -3.32
CA ALA A 91 8.55 -10.34 -4.03
C ALA A 91 7.16 -10.12 -3.43
N PRO A 92 6.75 -8.88 -3.11
CA PRO A 92 5.40 -8.61 -2.66
C PRO A 92 4.36 -8.89 -3.74
N ASP A 93 3.19 -9.35 -3.30
CA ASP A 93 1.94 -9.39 -4.06
C ASP A 93 1.20 -8.05 -3.96
N VAL A 94 1.32 -7.38 -2.82
CA VAL A 94 0.71 -6.08 -2.54
C VAL A 94 1.77 -5.09 -2.05
N LEU A 95 1.80 -3.89 -2.64
CA LEU A 95 2.59 -2.75 -2.19
C LEU A 95 1.66 -1.63 -1.72
N VAL A 96 1.71 -1.32 -0.43
CA VAL A 96 1.07 -0.13 0.15
C VAL A 96 2.11 1.00 0.16
N ALA A 97 1.96 1.97 -0.74
CA ALA A 97 2.88 3.09 -0.91
C ALA A 97 2.28 4.40 -0.39
N MET A 98 2.76 4.87 0.76
CA MET A 98 2.23 6.05 1.44
C MET A 98 2.73 7.39 0.86
N ASN A 99 3.65 7.36 -0.11
CA ASN A 99 4.16 8.54 -0.81
C ASN A 99 4.87 8.12 -2.12
N PRO A 100 5.19 9.06 -3.04
CA PRO A 100 5.87 8.71 -4.30
C PRO A 100 7.27 8.13 -4.13
N ALA A 101 8.04 8.53 -3.11
CA ALA A 101 9.37 7.98 -2.86
C ALA A 101 9.29 6.47 -2.52
N ALA A 102 8.35 6.11 -1.65
CA ALA A 102 8.05 4.73 -1.27
C ALA A 102 7.65 3.87 -2.46
N LEU A 103 6.79 4.41 -3.34
CA LEU A 103 6.43 3.77 -4.60
C LEU A 103 7.68 3.51 -5.45
N LYS A 104 8.49 4.56 -5.71
CA LYS A 104 9.66 4.45 -6.58
C LYS A 104 10.68 3.43 -6.11
N THR A 105 10.96 3.42 -4.81
CA THR A 105 11.96 2.55 -4.20
C THR A 105 11.54 1.08 -4.23
N ASN A 106 10.24 0.78 -4.18
CA ASN A 106 9.74 -0.60 -4.04
C ASN A 106 9.09 -1.18 -5.30
N LEU A 107 8.76 -0.36 -6.29
CA LEU A 107 8.01 -0.79 -7.48
C LEU A 107 8.69 -1.94 -8.24
N SER A 108 10.02 -1.95 -8.31
CA SER A 108 10.77 -3.00 -9.02
C SER A 108 10.71 -4.37 -8.34
N ALA A 109 10.39 -4.43 -7.04
CA ALA A 109 10.26 -5.66 -6.29
C ALA A 109 8.84 -6.27 -6.39
N LEU A 110 7.83 -5.46 -6.72
CA LEU A 110 6.44 -5.90 -6.82
C LEU A 110 6.25 -6.86 -8.00
N LYS A 111 5.61 -8.00 -7.74
CA LYS A 111 5.29 -8.98 -8.79
C LYS A 111 4.49 -8.33 -9.92
N PRO A 112 4.70 -8.69 -11.20
CA PRO A 112 3.82 -8.29 -12.29
C PRO A 112 2.38 -8.71 -12.00
N GLY A 113 1.41 -7.84 -12.25
CA GLY A 113 0.01 -8.05 -11.87
C GLY A 113 -0.27 -7.92 -10.37
N GLY A 114 0.74 -7.58 -9.56
CA GLY A 114 0.55 -7.26 -8.15
C GLY A 114 -0.25 -5.98 -7.94
N LEU A 115 -0.75 -5.80 -6.71
CA LEU A 115 -1.58 -4.68 -6.33
C LEU A 115 -0.75 -3.53 -5.74
N ILE A 116 -1.01 -2.31 -6.18
CA ILE A 116 -0.50 -1.07 -5.61
C ILE A 116 -1.65 -0.36 -4.90
N ILE A 117 -1.48 -0.05 -3.62
CA ILE A 117 -2.35 0.86 -2.88
C ILE A 117 -1.57 2.15 -2.64
N ALA A 118 -2.04 3.27 -3.18
CA ALA A 118 -1.33 4.55 -3.13
C ALA A 118 -2.17 5.67 -2.49
N ASP A 119 -1.55 6.44 -1.58
CA ASP A 119 -2.14 7.67 -1.03
C ASP A 119 -1.94 8.84 -1.99
N THR A 120 -2.94 9.17 -2.80
CA THR A 120 -2.87 10.29 -3.75
C THR A 120 -2.69 11.65 -3.07
N GLY A 121 -3.07 11.79 -1.79
CA GLY A 121 -2.86 13.00 -1.01
C GLY A 121 -1.38 13.37 -0.85
N GLU A 122 -0.47 12.40 -1.01
CA GLU A 122 0.97 12.59 -0.92
C GLU A 122 1.66 12.78 -2.29
N PHE A 123 0.93 12.68 -3.41
CA PHE A 123 1.46 12.87 -4.78
C PHE A 123 1.44 14.33 -5.23
N SER A 124 1.73 15.25 -4.31
CA SER A 124 1.91 16.67 -4.64
C SER A 124 3.16 16.90 -5.48
N LYS A 125 3.18 17.97 -6.29
CA LYS A 125 4.35 18.36 -7.10
C LYS A 125 5.65 18.37 -6.29
N ARG A 126 5.61 18.92 -5.08
CA ARG A 126 6.78 18.98 -4.19
C ARG A 126 7.31 17.59 -3.82
N ASN A 127 6.44 16.63 -3.56
CA ASN A 127 6.85 15.27 -3.19
C ASN A 127 7.32 14.48 -4.43
N LEU A 128 6.70 14.69 -5.60
CA LEU A 128 7.19 14.16 -6.87
C LEU A 128 8.61 14.65 -7.19
N ASP A 129 8.86 15.96 -7.03
CA ASP A 129 10.18 16.57 -7.26
C ASP A 129 11.26 15.98 -6.33
N LYS A 130 10.92 15.74 -5.05
CA LYS A 130 11.83 15.11 -4.08
C LYS A 130 12.09 13.63 -4.41
N ALA A 131 11.07 12.91 -4.85
CA ALA A 131 11.14 11.53 -5.32
C ALA A 131 11.74 11.39 -6.74
N LYS A 132 12.10 12.52 -7.37
CA LYS A 132 12.71 12.57 -8.71
C LYS A 132 11.80 12.02 -9.81
N TYR A 133 10.50 12.30 -9.72
CA TYR A 133 9.55 12.02 -10.79
C TYR A 133 9.39 13.24 -11.69
N ASP A 134 9.40 13.01 -13.01
CA ASP A 134 9.12 14.05 -14.01
C ASP A 134 7.61 14.28 -14.20
N ALA A 135 6.82 13.21 -14.02
CA ALA A 135 5.36 13.20 -14.10
C ALA A 135 4.77 12.33 -12.98
N ASN A 136 3.47 12.48 -12.70
CA ASN A 136 2.80 11.66 -11.71
C ASN A 136 2.65 10.21 -12.23
N PRO A 137 3.29 9.21 -11.58
CA PRO A 137 3.27 7.82 -12.07
C PRO A 137 1.87 7.19 -12.02
N ILE A 138 0.97 7.72 -11.20
CA ILE A 138 -0.42 7.24 -11.12
C ILE A 138 -1.21 7.65 -12.38
N GLU A 139 -0.78 8.68 -13.09
CA GLU A 139 -1.51 9.29 -14.21
C GLU A 139 -0.84 9.08 -15.59
N ASP A 140 0.45 8.73 -15.62
CA ASP A 140 1.25 8.68 -16.86
C ASP A 140 1.23 7.31 -17.57
N GLY A 141 0.53 6.32 -17.01
CA GLY A 141 0.44 4.95 -17.54
C GLY A 141 1.67 4.08 -17.26
N SER A 142 2.68 4.56 -16.54
CA SER A 142 3.89 3.79 -16.18
C SER A 142 3.58 2.57 -15.31
N LEU A 143 2.47 2.61 -14.58
CA LEU A 143 2.03 1.53 -13.69
C LEU A 143 1.16 0.46 -14.37
N ALA A 144 0.99 0.49 -15.70
CA ALA A 144 0.09 -0.42 -16.44
C ALA A 144 0.39 -1.92 -16.31
N LYS A 145 1.53 -2.32 -15.70
CA LYS A 145 1.87 -3.72 -15.42
C LYS A 145 1.29 -4.23 -14.09
N TRP A 146 0.67 -3.37 -13.30
CA TRP A 146 0.16 -3.64 -11.96
C TRP A 146 -1.27 -3.14 -11.83
N ASP A 147 -2.01 -3.72 -10.90
CA ASP A 147 -3.32 -3.20 -10.52
C ASP A 147 -3.13 -2.04 -9.54
N VAL A 148 -3.75 -0.90 -9.81
CA VAL A 148 -3.56 0.32 -9.01
C VAL A 148 -4.87 0.74 -8.36
N LEU A 149 -4.85 0.78 -7.03
CA LEU A 149 -5.89 1.39 -6.19
C LEU A 149 -5.32 2.66 -5.57
N ALA A 150 -5.79 3.81 -6.06
CA ALA A 150 -5.31 5.11 -5.64
C ALA A 150 -6.46 5.90 -5.00
N PHE A 151 -6.28 6.32 -3.75
CA PHE A 151 -7.27 7.08 -2.98
C PHE A 151 -6.59 8.22 -2.23
N ASP A 152 -7.33 9.27 -1.90
CA ASP A 152 -6.83 10.32 -0.99
C ASP A 152 -6.94 9.81 0.45
N ILE A 153 -6.04 8.90 0.82
CA ILE A 153 -5.98 8.26 2.15
C ILE A 153 -5.79 9.33 3.22
N SER A 154 -4.98 10.34 2.93
CA SER A 154 -4.78 11.50 3.81
C SER A 154 -6.09 12.23 4.13
N ALA A 155 -6.90 12.59 3.12
CA ALA A 155 -8.18 13.26 3.35
C ALA A 155 -9.19 12.33 4.05
N LEU A 156 -9.27 11.06 3.66
CA LEU A 156 -10.15 10.07 4.27
C LEU A 156 -9.80 9.83 5.75
N THR A 157 -8.52 9.83 6.09
CA THR A 157 -8.04 9.72 7.47
C THR A 157 -8.47 10.92 8.29
N ILE A 158 -8.27 12.14 7.77
CA ILE A 158 -8.70 13.37 8.44
C ILE A 158 -10.21 13.32 8.70
N GLU A 159 -11.01 12.91 7.73
CA GLU A 159 -12.45 12.75 7.87
C GLU A 159 -12.81 11.77 9.00
N ALA A 160 -12.18 10.59 9.02
CA ALA A 160 -12.45 9.54 9.98
C ALA A 160 -12.18 9.97 11.44
N VAL A 161 -11.19 10.84 11.66
CA VAL A 161 -10.80 11.26 13.00
C VAL A 161 -11.38 12.61 13.45
N LYS A 162 -12.18 13.29 12.61
CA LYS A 162 -12.86 14.56 12.97
C LYS A 162 -13.57 14.54 14.33
N PRO A 163 -14.33 13.48 14.70
CA PRO A 163 -15.05 13.48 15.98
C PRO A 163 -14.16 13.58 17.22
N PHE A 164 -12.87 13.29 17.11
CA PHE A 164 -11.90 13.33 18.21
C PHE A 164 -11.25 14.71 18.39
N GLY A 165 -11.56 15.70 17.54
CA GLY A 165 -11.07 17.06 17.68
C GLY A 165 -9.56 17.23 17.45
N LEU A 166 -8.93 16.32 16.71
CA LEU A 166 -7.49 16.36 16.41
C LEU A 166 -7.15 17.50 15.44
N GLY A 167 -5.98 18.11 15.61
CA GLY A 167 -5.43 19.02 14.59
C GLY A 167 -4.96 18.26 13.35
N ASN A 168 -4.88 18.92 12.19
CA ASN A 168 -4.47 18.27 10.92
C ASN A 168 -3.15 17.48 11.03
N LYS A 169 -2.16 18.02 11.76
CA LYS A 169 -0.87 17.34 11.96
C LYS A 169 -1.02 16.04 12.74
N GLU A 170 -1.91 15.99 13.72
CA GLU A 170 -2.15 14.80 14.54
C GLU A 170 -3.00 13.79 13.78
N ALA A 171 -4.03 14.27 13.07
CA ALA A 171 -4.86 13.43 12.21
C ALA A 171 -4.04 12.70 11.14
N LEU A 172 -3.12 13.39 10.46
CA LEU A 172 -2.26 12.78 9.44
C LEU A 172 -1.27 11.75 10.01
N ARG A 173 -1.01 11.73 11.32
CA ARG A 173 -0.20 10.65 11.94
C ARG A 173 -0.98 9.33 12.04
N CYS A 174 -2.29 9.36 11.81
CA CYS A 174 -3.14 8.17 11.79
C CYS A 174 -3.25 7.52 10.40
N LYS A 175 -2.68 8.13 9.34
CA LYS A 175 -2.92 7.69 7.95
C LYS A 175 -2.51 6.24 7.68
N ASN A 176 -1.49 5.75 8.37
CA ASN A 176 -1.05 4.36 8.21
C ASN A 176 -1.97 3.33 8.89
N MET A 177 -3.05 3.76 9.57
CA MET A 177 -4.09 2.88 10.12
C MET A 177 -5.34 2.86 9.23
N TRP A 178 -5.36 3.65 8.16
CA TRP A 178 -6.42 3.58 7.15
C TRP A 178 -6.25 2.35 6.25
N THR A 179 -5.00 2.00 5.97
CA THR A 179 -4.57 0.84 5.16
C THR A 179 -4.62 -0.45 5.95
#